data_AF-A0A0C3BZI4-F1
#
_entry.id   AF-A0A0C3BZI4-F1
#
_cell.length_a   1.000
_cell.length_b   1.000
_cell.length_c   1.000
_cell.angle_alpha   90.00
_cell.angle_beta   90.00
_cell.angle_gamma   90.00
#
_symmetry.space_group_name_H-M   'P 1'
#
loop_
_entity.id
_entity.type
_entity.pdbx_description
1 polymer ?
#
loop_
_entity_poly.entity_id
_entity_poly.type
_entity_poly.pdbx_seq_one_letter_code
_entity_poly.pdbx_strand_id
1 'polypeptide(L)'
;MYIPGAFPNRGPHGSCHRYSFQNVWQALIMYLYSGDIKFLPLKSQTSSSLFIPPNTIACSPKSMYRLATKMGLHNLKVLALSSIAEGLSKQNIVEEAFSTFTSRYPAIMEMEMDVLYRHYSSPEVLEAFPAKMEKVAMGELPHSAKNLTSLYQKLAERTSATI
;
A
#
# COMPACT_ATOMS: atom_id res chain seq x y z
N MET A 1 11.27 28.56 -51.46
CA MET A 1 11.73 28.32 -50.08
C MET A 1 10.50 28.10 -49.20
N TYR A 2 10.06 26.84 -49.03
CA TYR A 2 9.05 26.44 -48.03
C TYR A 2 9.17 24.91 -47.86
N ILE A 3 9.59 24.46 -46.67
CA ILE A 3 9.65 23.04 -46.30
C ILE A 3 8.39 22.75 -45.47
N PRO A 4 7.50 21.83 -45.88
CA PRO A 4 6.36 21.44 -45.06
C PRO A 4 6.81 20.54 -43.91
N GLY A 5 6.41 20.92 -42.70
CA GLY A 5 6.80 20.31 -41.43
C GLY A 5 6.31 18.88 -41.27
N ALA A 6 7.24 18.02 -40.88
CA ALA A 6 6.95 16.70 -40.31
C ALA A 6 6.37 16.88 -38.91
N PHE A 7 5.12 16.43 -38.71
CA PHE A 7 4.58 16.20 -37.37
C PHE A 7 5.18 14.91 -36.81
N PRO A 8 5.91 14.93 -35.67
CA PRO A 8 6.35 13.71 -35.04
C PRO A 8 5.15 13.01 -34.37
N ASN A 9 5.04 11.71 -34.68
CA ASN A 9 4.16 10.71 -34.06
C ASN A 9 4.01 10.95 -32.54
N ARG A 10 2.82 11.35 -32.09
CA ARG A 10 2.42 11.19 -30.69
C ARG A 10 2.06 9.73 -30.48
N GLY A 11 2.97 9.00 -29.83
CA GLY A 11 2.70 7.65 -29.33
C GLY A 11 1.50 7.62 -28.38
N PRO A 12 0.94 6.43 -28.11
CA PRO A 12 -0.28 6.29 -27.33
C PRO A 12 -0.01 6.81 -25.92
N HIS A 13 -0.66 7.91 -25.58
CA HIS A 13 -0.69 8.42 -24.21
C HIS A 13 -1.20 7.29 -23.31
N GLY A 14 -0.30 6.78 -22.47
CA GLY A 14 -0.63 5.88 -21.38
C GLY A 14 -1.77 6.49 -20.58
N SER A 15 -2.94 5.88 -20.69
CA SER A 15 -4.14 6.24 -19.94
C SER A 15 -3.98 5.78 -18.49
N CYS A 16 -3.07 6.42 -17.76
CA CYS A 16 -2.95 6.31 -16.33
C CYS A 16 -3.49 7.60 -15.72
N HIS A 17 -4.32 7.48 -14.68
CA HIS A 17 -4.93 8.57 -13.87
C HIS A 17 -6.35 9.08 -14.21
N ARG A 18 -7.37 8.19 -14.27
CA ARG A 18 -8.74 8.67 -13.92
C ARG A 18 -9.73 7.70 -13.27
N TYR A 19 -9.35 6.52 -12.78
CA TYR A 19 -10.34 5.57 -12.23
C TYR A 19 -10.28 5.33 -10.71
N SER A 20 -9.52 6.10 -9.93
CA SER A 20 -9.31 5.74 -8.52
C SER A 20 -10.45 6.08 -7.56
N PHE A 21 -11.35 7.02 -7.86
CA PHE A 21 -12.34 7.50 -6.87
C PHE A 21 -13.76 7.01 -7.16
N GLN A 22 -14.19 6.99 -8.43
CA GLN A 22 -15.51 6.50 -8.82
C GLN A 22 -15.72 5.04 -8.41
N ASN A 23 -14.70 4.19 -8.59
CA ASN A 23 -14.78 2.77 -8.28
C ASN A 23 -14.89 2.50 -6.77
N VAL A 24 -14.35 3.38 -5.91
CA VAL A 24 -14.43 3.21 -4.44
C VAL A 24 -15.85 3.49 -3.96
N TRP A 25 -16.48 4.55 -4.45
CA TRP A 25 -17.88 4.85 -4.09
C TRP A 25 -18.85 3.83 -4.66
N GLN A 26 -18.65 3.39 -5.89
CA GLN A 26 -19.44 2.30 -6.47
C GLN A 26 -19.28 1.01 -5.66
N ALA A 27 -18.05 0.64 -5.27
CA ALA A 27 -17.80 -0.52 -4.42
C ALA A 27 -18.48 -0.39 -3.05
N LEU A 28 -18.49 0.81 -2.47
CA LEU A 28 -19.19 1.06 -1.21
C LEU A 28 -20.70 0.88 -1.38
N ILE A 29 -21.30 1.47 -2.42
CA ILE A 29 -22.73 1.32 -2.69
C ILE A 29 -23.07 -0.17 -2.86
N MET A 30 -22.29 -0.90 -3.67
CA MET A 30 -22.49 -2.34 -3.83
C MET A 30 -22.39 -3.08 -2.50
N TYR A 31 -21.39 -2.78 -1.67
CA TYR A 31 -21.26 -3.36 -0.34
C TYR A 31 -22.48 -3.10 0.55
N LEU A 32 -23.06 -1.90 0.51
CA LEU A 32 -24.27 -1.57 1.28
C LEU A 32 -25.50 -2.37 0.80
N TYR A 33 -25.55 -2.72 -0.49
CA TYR A 33 -26.66 -3.51 -1.05
C TYR A 33 -26.46 -5.02 -0.92
N SER A 34 -25.26 -5.55 -1.18
CA SER A 34 -24.99 -6.99 -1.23
C SER A 34 -24.29 -7.55 0.01
N GLY A 35 -23.65 -6.70 0.82
CA GLY A 35 -22.79 -7.12 1.94
C GLY A 35 -21.39 -7.58 1.51
N ASP A 36 -21.11 -7.67 0.21
CA ASP A 36 -19.87 -8.19 -0.35
C ASP A 36 -19.01 -7.11 -0.98
N ILE A 37 -17.68 -7.22 -0.84
CA ILE A 37 -16.72 -6.31 -1.47
C ILE A 37 -15.52 -7.06 -2.05
N LYS A 38 -15.07 -6.63 -3.24
CA LYS A 38 -13.87 -7.14 -3.88
C LYS A 38 -12.75 -6.09 -3.86
N PHE A 39 -11.57 -6.50 -3.42
CA PHE A 39 -10.39 -5.65 -3.36
C PHE A 39 -9.40 -5.98 -4.48
N LEU A 40 -8.72 -4.94 -4.95
CA LEU A 40 -7.58 -5.07 -5.85
C LEU A 40 -6.30 -5.37 -5.06
N PRO A 41 -5.31 -6.07 -5.64
CA PRO A 41 -4.02 -6.26 -4.99
C PRO A 41 -3.35 -4.92 -4.70
N LEU A 42 -2.37 -4.92 -3.79
CA LEU A 42 -1.60 -3.72 -3.51
C LEU A 42 -0.76 -3.34 -4.73
N LYS A 43 -0.61 -2.04 -4.97
CA LYS A 43 0.21 -1.53 -6.08
C LYS A 43 1.65 -2.05 -6.02
N SER A 44 2.15 -2.30 -4.82
CA SER A 44 3.48 -2.83 -4.55
C SER A 44 3.62 -4.33 -4.82
N GLN A 45 2.52 -5.06 -5.02
CA GLN A 45 2.54 -6.48 -5.45
C GLN A 45 2.55 -6.63 -6.98
N THR A 46 2.06 -5.62 -7.71
CA THR A 46 1.68 -5.80 -9.11
C THR A 46 2.84 -5.51 -10.07
N SER A 47 3.66 -6.52 -10.34
CA SER A 47 4.50 -6.58 -11.55
C SER A 47 3.78 -7.20 -12.75
N SER A 48 2.61 -7.81 -12.53
CA SER A 48 1.83 -8.54 -13.54
C SER A 48 0.41 -7.98 -13.64
N SER A 49 0.01 -7.58 -14.84
CA SER A 49 -1.33 -7.07 -15.16
C SER A 49 -2.39 -8.13 -14.86
N LEU A 50 -2.97 -8.12 -13.65
CA LEU A 50 -4.11 -8.98 -13.34
C LEU A 50 -5.24 -8.66 -14.30
N PHE A 51 -5.75 -9.70 -14.97
CA PHE A 51 -6.94 -9.59 -15.80
C PHE A 51 -8.14 -9.34 -14.89
N ILE A 52 -8.53 -8.07 -14.75
CA ILE A 52 -9.76 -7.68 -14.07
C ILE A 52 -10.87 -7.77 -15.13
N PRO A 53 -11.87 -8.65 -14.95
CA PRO A 53 -12.97 -8.75 -15.89
C PRO A 53 -13.64 -7.37 -16.06
N PRO A 54 -13.92 -6.94 -17.29
CA PRO A 54 -14.70 -5.72 -17.52
C PRO A 54 -16.04 -5.87 -16.78
N ASN A 55 -16.39 -4.88 -15.95
CA ASN A 55 -17.52 -4.84 -15.00
C ASN A 55 -17.27 -5.36 -13.58
N THR A 56 -16.05 -5.77 -13.23
CA THR A 56 -15.75 -6.03 -11.81
C THR A 56 -15.58 -4.70 -11.07
N ILE A 57 -16.50 -4.38 -10.16
CA ILE A 57 -16.37 -3.25 -9.25
C ILE A 57 -15.39 -3.65 -8.14
N ALA A 58 -14.10 -3.47 -8.41
CA ALA A 58 -13.03 -3.69 -7.45
C ALA A 58 -12.36 -2.35 -7.09
N CYS A 59 -11.94 -2.23 -5.84
CA CYS A 59 -11.34 -0.99 -5.33
C CYS A 59 -10.01 -1.25 -4.62
N SER A 60 -9.19 -0.20 -4.53
CA SER A 60 -7.96 -0.28 -3.74
C SER A 60 -8.31 -0.39 -2.24
N PRO A 61 -7.80 -1.41 -1.53
CA PRO A 61 -8.14 -1.62 -0.13
C PRO A 61 -7.70 -0.46 0.77
N LYS A 62 -6.60 0.23 0.44
CA LYS A 62 -6.17 1.47 1.15
C LYS A 62 -7.15 2.62 1.02
N SER A 63 -7.71 2.81 -0.18
CA SER A 63 -8.71 3.85 -0.42
C SER A 63 -10.03 3.51 0.28
N MET A 64 -10.42 2.24 0.28
CA MET A 64 -11.61 1.80 1.01
C MET A 64 -11.43 1.91 2.53
N TYR A 65 -10.26 1.53 3.07
CA TYR A 65 -9.93 1.71 4.49
C TYR A 65 -10.03 3.18 4.91
N ARG A 66 -9.51 4.09 4.07
CA ARG A 66 -9.64 5.54 4.23
C ARG A 66 -11.10 5.99 4.29
N LEU A 67 -11.93 5.49 3.39
CA LEU A 67 -13.34 5.85 3.31
C LEU A 67 -14.13 5.29 4.50
N ALA A 68 -13.97 4.00 4.80
CA ALA A 68 -14.60 3.32 5.92
C ALA A 68 -14.24 3.96 7.26
N THR A 69 -12.98 4.38 7.44
CA THR A 69 -12.55 5.12 8.64
C THR A 69 -13.26 6.47 8.77
N LYS A 70 -13.46 7.20 7.67
CA LYS A 70 -14.19 8.48 7.68
C LYS A 70 -15.70 8.31 7.90
N MET A 71 -16.27 7.23 7.39
CA MET A 71 -17.71 6.93 7.48
C MET A 71 -18.11 6.20 8.76
N GLY A 72 -17.15 5.78 9.59
CA GLY A 72 -17.42 5.00 10.80
C GLY A 72 -17.88 3.56 10.53
N LEU A 73 -17.65 3.02 9.33
CA LEU A 73 -18.06 1.66 8.95
C LEU A 73 -17.02 0.65 9.45
N HIS A 74 -17.20 0.16 10.68
CA HIS A 74 -16.22 -0.71 11.34
C HIS A 74 -15.98 -2.03 10.58
N ASN A 75 -17.04 -2.73 10.19
CA ASN A 75 -16.91 -4.02 9.49
C ASN A 75 -16.14 -3.87 8.17
N LEU A 76 -16.47 -2.84 7.39
CA LEU A 76 -15.79 -2.55 6.13
C LEU A 76 -14.33 -2.14 6.34
N LYS A 77 -14.03 -1.42 7.43
CA LYS A 77 -12.66 -1.08 7.83
C LYS A 77 -11.85 -2.33 8.15
N VAL A 78 -12.43 -3.31 8.86
CA VAL A 78 -11.78 -4.59 9.19
C VAL A 78 -11.54 -5.42 7.94
N LEU A 79 -12.53 -5.51 7.04
CA LEU A 79 -12.37 -6.21 5.75
C LEU A 79 -11.24 -5.59 4.90
N ALA A 80 -11.21 -4.26 4.81
CA ALA A 80 -10.15 -3.55 4.11
C ALA A 80 -8.78 -3.76 4.77
N LEU A 81 -8.72 -3.80 6.11
CA LEU A 81 -7.49 -4.10 6.85
C LEU A 81 -6.97 -5.51 6.55
N SER A 82 -7.84 -6.52 6.56
CA SER A 82 -7.50 -7.91 6.22
C SER A 82 -6.92 -8.00 4.82
N SER A 83 -7.57 -7.36 3.84
CA SER A 83 -7.09 -7.35 2.46
C SER A 83 -5.75 -6.64 2.30
N ILE A 84 -5.47 -5.59 3.08
CA ILE A 84 -4.13 -4.97 3.10
C ILE A 84 -3.12 -5.96 3.67
N ALA A 85 -3.42 -6.63 4.78
CA ALA A 85 -2.53 -7.59 5.42
C ALA A 85 -2.20 -8.80 4.51
N GLU A 86 -3.20 -9.36 3.82
CA GLU A 86 -3.02 -10.39 2.80
C GLU A 86 -2.18 -9.90 1.61
N GLY A 87 -2.21 -8.60 1.36
CA GLY A 87 -1.43 -7.93 0.34
C GLY A 87 0.05 -7.74 0.70
N LEU A 88 0.45 -7.96 1.95
CA LEU A 88 1.83 -7.76 2.39
C LEU A 88 2.69 -8.98 2.08
N SER A 89 3.87 -8.74 1.52
CA SER A 89 4.88 -9.74 1.20
C SER A 89 6.26 -9.27 1.64
N LYS A 90 7.23 -10.18 1.70
CA LYS A 90 8.61 -9.86 2.08
C LYS A 90 9.26 -8.81 1.18
N GLN A 91 8.83 -8.75 -0.08
CA GLN A 91 9.35 -7.83 -1.09
C GLN A 91 8.75 -6.43 -0.96
N ASN A 92 7.48 -6.29 -0.55
CA ASN A 92 6.82 -4.99 -0.47
C ASN A 92 6.80 -4.39 0.94
N ILE A 93 7.02 -5.19 1.98
CA ILE A 93 6.79 -4.77 3.37
C ILE A 93 7.64 -3.55 3.76
N VAL A 94 8.89 -3.46 3.28
CA VAL A 94 9.77 -2.31 3.56
C VAL A 94 9.29 -1.05 2.85
N GLU A 95 8.67 -1.17 1.68
CA GLU A 95 8.08 0.00 1.00
C GLU A 95 6.81 0.46 1.72
N GLU A 96 5.96 -0.50 2.08
CA GLU A 96 4.67 -0.24 2.71
C GLU A 96 4.82 0.32 4.12
N ALA A 97 5.64 -0.33 4.95
CA ALA A 97 5.95 0.07 6.32
C ALA A 97 6.42 1.52 6.45
N PHE A 98 7.10 2.06 5.43
CA PHE A 98 7.63 3.43 5.43
C PHE A 98 6.79 4.38 4.57
N SER A 99 5.60 3.98 4.17
CA SER A 99 4.72 4.78 3.34
C SER A 99 4.02 5.91 4.12
N THR A 100 3.52 6.90 3.40
CA THR A 100 2.69 7.97 3.96
C THR A 100 1.32 7.47 4.42
N PHE A 101 0.89 6.30 3.98
CA PHE A 101 -0.37 5.70 4.41
C PHE A 101 -0.24 5.15 5.83
N THR A 102 0.86 4.44 6.10
CA THR A 102 1.19 3.83 7.39
C THR A 102 1.31 4.86 8.49
N SER A 103 1.98 5.98 8.21
CA SER A 103 2.13 7.06 9.20
C SER A 103 0.82 7.72 9.61
N ARG A 104 -0.22 7.64 8.77
CA ARG A 104 -1.54 8.23 9.05
C ARG A 104 -2.44 7.32 9.87
N TYR A 105 -2.23 6.00 9.84
CA TYR A 105 -3.14 5.02 10.43
C TYR A 105 -2.39 4.12 11.42
N PRO A 106 -2.48 4.39 12.74
CA PRO A 106 -1.76 3.62 13.75
C PRO A 106 -2.02 2.11 13.71
N ALA A 107 -3.27 1.69 13.46
CA ALA A 107 -3.61 0.27 13.34
C ALA A 107 -2.98 -0.41 12.12
N ILE A 108 -2.74 0.35 11.04
CA ILE A 108 -2.00 -0.15 9.87
C ILE A 108 -0.53 -0.25 10.21
N MET A 109 0.03 0.77 10.87
CA MET A 109 1.41 0.80 11.31
C MET A 109 1.75 -0.39 12.20
N GLU A 110 0.93 -0.68 13.21
CA GLU A 110 1.13 -1.81 14.10
C GLU A 110 1.14 -3.15 13.35
N MET A 111 0.15 -3.35 12.48
CA MET A 111 0.02 -4.55 11.65
C MET A 111 1.21 -4.72 10.69
N GLU A 112 1.63 -3.66 9.98
CA GLU A 112 2.77 -3.71 9.07
C GLU A 112 4.09 -3.90 9.81
N MET A 113 4.27 -3.27 10.97
CA MET A 113 5.46 -3.49 11.82
C MET A 113 5.55 -4.92 12.33
N ASP A 114 4.42 -5.55 12.67
CA ASP A 114 4.38 -6.96 13.06
C ASP A 114 4.81 -7.88 11.91
N VAL A 115 4.33 -7.63 10.70
CA VAL A 115 4.73 -8.40 9.51
C VAL A 115 6.20 -8.17 9.18
N LEU A 116 6.68 -6.93 9.24
CA LEU A 116 8.09 -6.59 9.04
C LEU A 116 8.98 -7.31 10.07
N TYR A 117 8.59 -7.29 11.34
CA TYR A 117 9.32 -7.97 12.40
C TYR A 117 9.37 -9.49 12.21
N ARG A 118 8.29 -10.12 11.73
CA ARG A 118 8.28 -11.57 11.40
C ARG A 118 9.23 -11.93 10.26
N HIS A 119 9.48 -10.99 9.34
CA HIS A 119 10.31 -11.20 8.16
C HIS A 119 11.65 -10.45 8.19
N TYR A 120 12.04 -9.89 9.34
CA TYR A 120 13.22 -9.00 9.42
C TYR A 120 14.54 -9.64 8.98
N SER A 121 14.69 -10.97 9.12
CA SER A 121 15.88 -11.71 8.67
C SER A 121 15.78 -12.24 7.24
N SER A 122 14.70 -11.95 6.51
CA SER A 122 14.59 -12.40 5.13
C SER A 122 15.54 -11.58 4.24
N PRO A 123 16.16 -12.21 3.23
CA PRO A 123 17.15 -11.54 2.38
C PRO A 123 16.54 -10.33 1.66
N GLU A 124 15.28 -10.42 1.22
CA GLU A 124 14.60 -9.34 0.50
C GLU A 124 14.40 -8.10 1.38
N VAL A 125 14.09 -8.31 2.67
CA VAL A 125 13.94 -7.22 3.63
C VAL A 125 15.31 -6.60 3.92
N LEU A 126 16.34 -7.41 4.15
CA LEU A 126 17.70 -6.95 4.42
C LEU A 126 18.32 -6.17 3.26
N GLU A 127 18.01 -6.54 2.01
CA GLU A 127 18.45 -5.83 0.81
C GLU A 127 17.71 -4.50 0.61
N ALA A 128 16.40 -4.46 0.86
CA ALA A 128 15.60 -3.25 0.66
C ALA A 128 15.78 -2.21 1.78
N PHE A 129 16.17 -2.63 2.97
CA PHE A 129 16.24 -1.78 4.15
C PHE A 129 17.28 -0.64 4.05
N PRO A 130 18.53 -0.85 3.61
CA PRO A 130 19.55 0.20 3.52
C PRO A 130 19.12 1.35 2.61
N ALA A 131 18.60 1.04 1.41
CA ALA A 131 18.11 2.04 0.47
C ALA A 131 16.92 2.84 1.04
N LYS A 132 16.09 2.21 1.88
CA LYS A 132 15.01 2.92 2.58
C LYS A 132 15.55 3.80 3.70
N MET A 133 16.56 3.35 4.45
CA MET A 133 17.19 4.10 5.52
C MET A 133 17.92 5.34 4.99
N GLU A 134 18.55 5.25 3.83
CA GLU A 134 19.17 6.41 3.18
C GLU A 134 18.13 7.52 2.91
N LYS A 135 16.95 7.15 2.39
CA LYS A 135 15.84 8.09 2.20
C LYS A 135 15.33 8.70 3.50
N VAL A 136 15.36 7.92 4.59
CA VAL A 136 15.04 8.44 5.94
C VAL A 136 16.10 9.45 6.37
N ALA A 137 17.38 9.14 6.22
CA ALA A 137 18.49 10.02 6.59
C ALA A 137 18.48 11.34 5.79
N MET A 138 18.09 11.27 4.51
CA MET A 138 17.89 12.44 3.64
C MET A 138 16.65 13.29 4.02
N GLY A 139 15.85 12.85 4.99
CA GLY A 139 14.67 13.58 5.46
C GLY A 139 13.45 13.46 4.53
N GLU A 140 13.48 12.56 3.54
CA GLU A 140 12.38 12.37 2.58
C GLU A 140 11.14 11.75 3.23
N LEU A 141 11.30 11.14 4.42
CA LEU A 141 10.26 10.44 5.16
C LEU A 141 10.07 11.05 6.57
N PRO A 142 9.40 12.22 6.69
CA PRO A 142 9.29 12.99 7.94
C PRO A 142 8.54 12.26 9.08
N HIS A 143 7.90 11.12 8.79
CA HIS A 143 7.15 10.34 9.77
C HIS A 143 7.72 8.93 10.00
N SER A 144 8.90 8.63 9.47
CA SER A 144 9.56 7.32 9.61
C SER A 144 10.07 7.04 11.02
N ALA A 145 10.33 8.08 11.82
CA ALA A 145 10.89 7.94 13.16
C ALA A 145 10.09 6.99 14.05
N LYS A 146 8.75 7.08 14.04
CA LYS A 146 7.88 6.19 14.84
C LYS A 146 8.03 4.73 14.45
N ASN A 147 8.16 4.45 13.16
CA ASN A 147 8.29 3.10 12.62
C ASN A 147 9.65 2.51 13.04
N LEU A 148 10.72 3.32 12.97
CA LEU A 148 12.04 2.92 13.43
C LEU A 148 12.09 2.67 14.93
N THR A 149 11.50 3.56 15.73
CA THR A 149 11.42 3.37 17.18
C THR A 149 10.66 2.09 17.53
N SER A 150 9.53 1.82 16.86
CA SER A 150 8.75 0.60 17.09
C SER A 150 9.52 -0.66 16.68
N LEU A 151 10.21 -0.64 15.55
CA LEU A 151 11.03 -1.76 15.10
C LEU A 151 12.19 -2.02 16.07
N TYR A 152 12.89 -0.97 16.51
CA TYR A 152 13.97 -1.07 17.48
C TYR A 152 13.49 -1.67 18.81
N GLN A 153 12.36 -1.18 19.33
CA GLN A 153 11.75 -1.72 20.56
C GLN A 153 11.45 -3.22 20.44
N LYS A 154 10.78 -3.64 19.36
CA LYS A 154 10.47 -5.06 19.12
C LYS A 154 11.73 -5.93 19.03
N LEU A 155 12.81 -5.42 18.43
CA LEU A 155 14.09 -6.13 18.36
C LEU A 155 14.78 -6.23 19.74
N ALA A 156 14.75 -5.17 20.54
CA ALA A 156 15.35 -5.14 21.87
C ALA A 156 14.61 -6.06 22.88
N GLU A 157 13.29 -6.15 22.78
CA GLU A 157 12.47 -7.08 23.57
C GLU A 157 12.85 -8.54 23.27
N ARG A 158 13.10 -8.86 22.00
CA ARG A 158 13.53 -10.21 21.58
C ARG A 158 14.88 -10.62 22.15
N THR A 159 15.86 -9.72 22.10
CA THR A 159 17.20 -10.01 22.64
C THR A 159 17.14 -10.24 24.14
N SER A 160 16.27 -9.51 24.84
CA SER A 160 16.04 -9.69 26.28
C SER A 160 15.36 -11.03 26.62
N ALA A 161 14.57 -11.61 25.70
CA ALA A 161 13.88 -12.89 25.87
C ALA A 161 14.74 -14.12 25.54
N THR A 162 15.97 -13.94 25.04
CA THR A 162 16.87 -15.04 24.63
C THR A 162 18.01 -15.26 25.63
N ILE A 163 18.07 -14.47 26.71
CA ILE A 163 19.03 -14.55 27.82
C ILE A 163 18.32 -15.19 29.01
#